data_AF-A0A2G1Y2H5-F1
#
_entry.id   AF-A0A2G1Y2H5-F1
#
_cell.length_a   1.000
_cell.length_b   1.000
_cell.length_c   1.000
_cell.angle_alpha   90.00
_cell.angle_beta   90.00
_cell.angle_gamma   90.00
#
_symmetry.space_group_name_H-M   'P 1'
#
loop_
_entity.id
_entity.type
_entity.pdbx_description
1 polymer ?
#
loop_
_entity_poly.entity_id
_entity_poly.type
_entity_poly.pdbx_seq_one_letter_code
_entity_poly.pdbx_strand_id
1 'polypeptide(L)'
;MKKILLALLLLLSFLQADEENHKVVYDLTTKNIAKIEQNILKGIVAHKVYFQKDFKELDVTIVIHGGAYRYFVKDPSSTIYKNDQELTKNYTELQ
;
A
#
# COMPACT_ATOMS: atom_id res chain seq x y z
N MET A 1 -33.85 32.84 -20.31
CA MET A 1 -33.83 31.89 -19.16
C MET A 1 -33.59 30.44 -19.59
N LYS A 2 -34.33 29.87 -20.57
CA LYS A 2 -34.13 28.47 -21.02
C LYS A 2 -32.69 28.14 -21.47
N LYS A 3 -32.01 29.07 -22.16
CA LYS A 3 -30.62 28.91 -22.62
C LYS A 3 -29.60 28.88 -21.46
N ILE A 4 -29.88 29.64 -20.40
CA ILE A 4 -29.03 29.70 -19.19
C ILE A 4 -29.20 28.40 -18.40
N LEU A 5 -30.44 27.90 -18.29
CA LEU A 5 -30.73 26.61 -17.67
C LEU A 5 -30.03 25.46 -18.41
N LEU A 6 -30.03 25.49 -19.75
CA LEU A 6 -29.32 24.50 -20.57
C LEU A 6 -27.80 24.55 -20.35
N ALA A 7 -27.22 25.75 -20.28
CA ALA A 7 -25.80 25.91 -20.00
C ALA A 7 -25.42 25.41 -18.59
N LEU A 8 -26.29 25.64 -17.61
CA LEU A 8 -26.10 25.15 -16.24
C LEU A 8 -26.16 23.62 -16.17
N LEU A 9 -27.11 23.00 -16.88
CA LEU A 9 -27.23 21.54 -17.00
C LEU A 9 -26.01 20.90 -17.66
N LEU A 10 -25.44 21.54 -18.68
CA LEU A 10 -24.20 21.09 -19.31
C LEU A 10 -22.99 21.20 -18.35
N LEU A 11 -22.89 22.27 -17.57
CA LEU A 11 -21.80 22.41 -16.58
C LEU A 11 -21.89 21.37 -15.46
N LEU A 12 -23.10 20.99 -15.05
CA LEU A 12 -23.31 19.92 -14.05
C LEU A 12 -22.84 18.54 -14.55
N SER A 13 -22.85 18.29 -15.86
CA SER A 13 -22.35 17.02 -16.42
C SER A 13 -20.82 16.86 -16.33
N PHE A 14 -20.07 17.95 -16.17
CA PHE A 14 -18.62 17.89 -15.95
C PHE A 14 -18.22 17.66 -14.48
N LEU A 15 -19.18 17.72 -13.54
CA LEU A 15 -18.92 17.50 -12.11
C LEU A 15 -18.83 16.01 -11.72
N GLN A 16 -19.14 15.08 -12.63
CA GLN A 16 -19.06 13.64 -12.38
C GLN A 16 -17.72 13.01 -12.81
N ALA A 17 -16.64 13.78 -12.83
CA ALA A 17 -15.30 13.21 -12.91
C ALA A 17 -14.95 12.59 -11.55
N ASP A 18 -15.52 11.42 -11.26
CA ASP A 18 -15.02 10.57 -10.18
C ASP A 18 -13.60 10.13 -10.59
N GLU A 19 -12.61 10.74 -9.96
CA GLU A 19 -11.21 10.36 -10.12
C GLU A 19 -11.02 9.02 -9.40
N GLU A 20 -11.21 7.92 -10.13
CA GLU A 20 -11.07 6.59 -9.57
C GLU A 20 -9.59 6.31 -9.28
N ASN A 21 -9.20 6.40 -8.00
CA ASN A 21 -7.87 6.04 -7.56
C ASN A 21 -7.53 4.61 -7.98
N HIS A 22 -6.31 4.40 -8.49
CA HIS A 22 -5.83 3.06 -8.76
C HIS A 22 -5.67 2.32 -7.43
N LYS A 23 -6.09 1.06 -7.37
CA LYS A 23 -6.06 0.26 -6.14
C LYS A 23 -5.23 -0.99 -6.33
N VAL A 24 -4.41 -1.32 -5.34
CA VAL A 24 -3.61 -2.55 -5.33
C VAL A 24 -3.60 -3.17 -3.94
N VAL A 25 -3.71 -4.51 -3.92
CA VAL A 25 -3.57 -5.31 -2.71
C VAL A 25 -2.31 -6.16 -2.84
N TYR A 26 -1.38 -5.98 -1.92
CA TYR A 26 -0.19 -6.82 -1.80
C TYR A 26 -0.42 -7.92 -0.78
N ASP A 27 -0.25 -9.16 -1.22
CA ASP A 27 -0.22 -10.31 -0.33
C ASP A 27 1.21 -10.57 0.14
N LEU A 28 1.47 -10.32 1.42
CA LEU A 28 2.79 -10.47 2.03
C LEU A 28 2.84 -11.73 2.89
N THR A 29 3.44 -12.79 2.32
CA THR A 29 3.50 -14.12 2.94
C THR A 29 4.91 -14.63 3.20
N THR A 30 5.91 -14.03 2.55
CA THR A 30 7.28 -14.56 2.54
C THR A 30 7.99 -14.35 3.88
N LYS A 31 8.85 -15.30 4.25
CA LYS A 31 9.77 -15.20 5.40
C LYS A 31 11.17 -14.69 5.01
N ASN A 32 11.36 -14.21 3.78
CA ASN A 32 12.65 -13.73 3.31
C ASN A 32 12.69 -12.21 3.43
N ILE A 33 13.49 -11.70 4.36
CA ILE A 33 13.58 -10.27 4.66
C ILE A 33 14.03 -9.42 3.46
N ALA A 34 15.03 -9.88 2.70
CA ALA A 34 15.50 -9.16 1.51
C ALA A 34 14.39 -9.00 0.45
N LYS A 35 13.53 -10.02 0.31
CA LYS A 35 12.35 -9.93 -0.57
C LYS A 35 11.30 -8.98 -0.02
N ILE A 36 11.12 -8.90 1.30
CA ILE A 36 10.19 -7.95 1.93
C ILE A 36 10.66 -6.52 1.65
N GLU A 37 11.93 -6.22 1.94
CA GLU A 37 12.49 -4.89 1.69
C GLU A 37 12.40 -4.48 0.21
N GLN A 38 12.76 -5.39 -0.69
CA GLN A 38 12.73 -5.12 -2.13
C GLN A 38 11.31 -4.90 -2.64
N ASN A 39 10.39 -5.82 -2.34
CA ASN A 39 9.08 -5.82 -2.97
C ASN A 39 8.11 -4.85 -2.31
N ILE A 40 8.17 -4.73 -0.97
CA ILE A 40 7.22 -3.92 -0.20
C ILE A 40 7.78 -2.53 0.02
N LEU A 41 8.96 -2.39 0.62
CA LEU A 41 9.46 -1.05 0.99
C LEU A 41 9.87 -0.24 -0.23
N LYS A 42 10.62 -0.83 -1.17
CA LYS A 42 11.09 -0.12 -2.37
C LYS A 42 10.05 -0.13 -3.49
N GLY A 43 9.41 -1.28 -3.73
CA GLY A 43 8.43 -1.44 -4.81
C GLY A 43 7.19 -0.54 -4.64
N ILE A 44 6.59 -0.50 -3.45
CA ILE A 44 5.39 0.31 -3.20
C ILE A 44 5.68 1.80 -3.35
N VAL A 45 6.82 2.26 -2.82
CA VAL A 45 7.23 3.67 -2.95
C VAL A 45 7.45 4.02 -4.43
N ALA A 46 8.14 3.17 -5.19
CA ALA A 46 8.36 3.39 -6.61
C ALA A 46 7.03 3.45 -7.40
N HIS A 47 6.07 2.58 -7.11
CA HIS A 47 4.77 2.60 -7.75
C HIS A 47 3.96 3.85 -7.37
N LYS A 48 3.94 4.25 -6.10
CA LYS A 48 3.29 5.51 -5.70
C LYS A 48 3.87 6.71 -6.45
N VAL A 49 5.19 6.80 -6.54
CA VAL A 49 5.86 7.87 -7.32
C VAL A 49 5.51 7.79 -8.80
N TYR A 50 5.36 6.59 -9.37
CA TYR A 50 4.96 6.44 -10.77
C TYR A 50 3.55 7.01 -11.04
N PHE A 51 2.55 6.66 -10.23
CA PHE A 51 1.18 7.17 -10.42
C PHE A 51 1.04 8.67 -10.11
N GLN A 52 1.78 9.16 -9.10
CA GLN A 52 1.78 10.59 -8.75
C GLN A 52 2.27 11.51 -9.87
N LYS A 53 3.12 11.02 -10.80
CA LYS A 53 3.57 11.81 -11.96
C LYS A 53 2.43 12.24 -12.88
N ASP A 54 1.37 11.44 -12.94
CA ASP A 54 0.21 11.68 -13.78
C ASP A 54 -0.97 12.26 -12.97
N PHE A 55 -0.70 12.86 -11.81
CA PHE A 55 -1.69 13.37 -10.86
C PHE A 55 -2.68 12.30 -10.36
N LYS A 56 -2.32 11.02 -10.45
CA LYS A 56 -3.14 9.91 -9.97
C LYS A 56 -2.66 9.44 -8.62
N GLU A 57 -3.61 9.06 -7.76
CA GLU A 57 -3.30 8.38 -6.52
C GLU A 57 -3.33 6.85 -6.69
N LEU A 58 -2.47 6.18 -5.90
CA LEU A 58 -2.45 4.73 -5.77
C LEU A 58 -2.78 4.36 -4.32
N ASP A 59 -3.98 3.81 -4.13
CA ASP A 59 -4.41 3.22 -2.86
C ASP A 59 -3.78 1.84 -2.69
N VAL A 60 -2.97 1.70 -1.65
CA VAL A 60 -2.21 0.48 -1.39
C VAL A 60 -2.70 -0.16 -0.10
N THR A 61 -3.17 -1.40 -0.19
CA THR A 61 -3.45 -2.26 0.96
C THR A 61 -2.43 -3.39 1.02
N ILE A 62 -1.91 -3.68 2.21
CA ILE A 62 -0.98 -4.79 2.42
C ILE A 62 -1.64 -5.77 3.38
N VAL A 63 -1.83 -7.01 2.94
CA VAL A 63 -2.30 -8.10 3.80
C VAL A 63 -1.08 -8.88 4.27
N ILE A 64 -0.87 -8.88 5.58
CA ILE A 64 0.29 -9.51 6.21
C ILE A 64 -0.16 -10.82 6.82
N HIS A 65 0.33 -11.95 6.31
CA HIS A 65 0.06 -13.26 6.90
C HIS A 65 1.17 -14.27 6.64
N GLY A 66 0.94 -15.53 7.03
CA GLY A 66 1.88 -16.63 6.83
C GLY A 66 3.26 -16.37 7.45
N GLY A 67 4.31 -16.52 6.65
CA GLY A 67 5.69 -16.36 7.09
C GLY A 67 6.05 -14.92 7.45
N ALA A 68 5.45 -13.93 6.80
CA ALA A 68 5.81 -12.53 6.97
C ALA A 68 5.34 -11.95 8.30
N TYR A 69 4.26 -12.49 8.89
CA TYR A 69 3.67 -12.01 10.13
C TYR A 69 4.68 -11.88 11.28
N ARG A 70 5.72 -12.72 11.29
CA ARG A 70 6.80 -12.70 12.29
C ARG A 70 7.54 -11.36 12.41
N TYR A 71 7.57 -10.58 11.33
CA TYR A 71 8.26 -9.29 11.30
C TYR A 71 7.39 -8.13 11.83
N PHE A 72 6.11 -8.37 12.06
CA PHE A 72 5.13 -7.35 12.47
C PHE A 72 4.60 -7.57 13.89
N VAL A 73 5.19 -8.49 14.64
CA VAL A 73 4.86 -8.67 16.06
C VAL A 73 5.58 -7.64 16.92
N LYS A 74 4.88 -7.10 17.92
CA LYS A 74 5.40 -6.07 18.83
C LYS A 74 6.58 -6.53 19.67
N ASP A 75 6.62 -7.81 20.03
CA ASP A 75 7.71 -8.42 20.79
C ASP A 75 7.86 -9.90 20.40
N PRO A 76 8.82 -10.26 19.53
CA PRO A 76 9.05 -11.63 19.11
C PRO A 76 9.33 -12.58 20.27
N SER A 77 9.98 -12.11 21.33
CA SER A 77 10.36 -12.92 22.49
C SER A 77 9.15 -13.44 23.26
N SER A 78 8.03 -12.71 23.19
CA SER A 78 6.74 -13.09 23.78
C SER A 78 5.91 -14.06 22.92
N THR A 79 6.36 -14.38 21.71
CA THR A 79 5.59 -15.16 20.72
C THR A 79 6.23 -16.51 20.40
N ILE A 80 5.59 -17.25 19.49
CA ILE A 80 6.15 -18.47 18.90
C ILE A 80 7.48 -18.24 18.14
N TYR A 81 7.82 -16.98 17.83
CA TYR A 81 9.03 -16.61 17.08
C TYR A 81 10.24 -16.30 17.97
N LYS A 82 10.15 -16.46 19.29
CA LYS A 82 11.22 -16.13 20.25
C LYS A 82 12.60 -16.76 19.96
N ASN A 83 12.59 -17.91 19.28
CA ASN A 83 13.80 -18.67 18.93
C ASN A 83 14.18 -18.52 17.45
N ASP A 84 13.53 -17.63 16.70
CA ASP A 84 13.85 -17.37 15.30
C ASP A 84 15.10 -16.51 15.22
N GLN A 85 16.25 -17.15 14.97
CA GLN A 85 17.54 -16.49 14.92
C GLN A 85 17.64 -15.43 13.80
N GLU A 86 16.95 -15.63 12.68
CA GLU A 86 16.98 -14.69 11.56
C GLU A 86 16.16 -13.44 11.91
N LEU A 87 15.01 -13.62 12.56
CA LEU A 87 14.21 -12.52 13.08
C LEU A 87 14.98 -11.75 14.17
N THR A 88 15.50 -12.42 15.18
CA THR A 88 16.17 -11.76 16.32
C THR A 88 17.41 -10.96 15.89
N LYS A 89 18.13 -11.40 14.85
CA LYS A 89 19.28 -10.66 14.30
C LYS A 89 18.88 -9.36 13.62
N ASN A 90 17.76 -9.36 12.91
CA ASN A 90 17.34 -8.21 12.09
C ASN A 90 16.23 -7.37 12.75
N TYR A 91 15.78 -7.74 13.96
CA TYR A 91 14.60 -7.14 14.58
C TYR A 91 14.73 -5.63 14.81
N THR A 92 15.92 -5.16 15.17
CA THR A 92 16.20 -3.75 15.42
C THR A 92 16.17 -2.90 14.15
N GLU A 93 16.48 -3.49 12.99
CA GLU A 93 16.50 -2.78 11.69
C GLU A 93 15.10 -2.70 11.05
N LEU A 94 14.14 -3.45 11.59
CA LEU A 94 12.77 -3.56 11.08
C LEU A 94 11.73 -2.71 11.83
N GLN A 95 12.12 -2.07 12.95
CA GLN A 95 11.31 -1.08 13.67
C GLN A 95 11.64 0.34 13.24
#